data_AF-A0A521HZ55-F1
#
_entry.id   AF-A0A521HZ55-F1
#
_cell.length_a   1.000
_cell.length_b   1.000
_cell.length_c   1.000
_cell.angle_alpha   90.00
_cell.angle_beta   90.00
_cell.angle_gamma   90.00
#
_symmetry.space_group_name_H-M   'P 1'
#
loop_
_entity.id
_entity.type
_entity.pdbx_description
1 polymer ?
#
loop_
_entity_poly.entity_id
_entity_poly.type
_entity_poly.pdbx_seq_one_letter_code
_entity_poly.pdbx_strand_id
1 'polypeptide(L)'
;MQETDLISLGAGAQWLAAQTGQGWTPALLIDRLLARGKPGVCVLLPAGWALLRADDGEPARLPRTDVFRVADGDDFLEQFAMFGDLSIASGVPGGLVDARGGSFRSVAPIPAAMLRVMPEELHALATAAGVTPPPTLMRRVAQMRAQARLRSDDLPAADSDPAEPSG
;
A
#
# COMPACT_ATOMS: atom_id res chain seq x y z
N MET A 1 0.64 -6.32 -14.19
CA MET A 1 -0.02 -5.45 -13.20
C MET A 1 0.71 -4.14 -13.19
N GLN A 2 0.02 -3.00 -13.35
CA GLN A 2 0.67 -1.70 -13.35
C GLN A 2 0.49 -1.03 -11.99
N GLU A 3 1.49 -0.27 -11.53
CA GLU A 3 1.41 0.52 -10.30
C GLU A 3 0.15 1.40 -10.26
N THR A 4 -0.23 1.95 -11.41
CA THR A 4 -1.37 2.84 -11.61
C THR A 4 -2.71 2.19 -11.29
N ASP A 5 -2.77 0.87 -11.11
CA ASP A 5 -4.01 0.17 -10.81
C ASP A 5 -4.23 0.06 -9.29
N LEU A 6 -3.18 0.21 -8.46
CA LEU A 6 -3.19 -0.15 -7.04
C LEU A 6 -3.51 1.01 -6.09
N ILE A 7 -4.31 0.74 -5.04
CA ILE A 7 -4.84 1.77 -4.11
C ILE A 7 -3.99 1.80 -2.84
N SER A 8 -3.52 2.97 -2.39
CA SER A 8 -2.91 3.07 -1.05
C SER A 8 -3.94 2.83 0.04
N LEU A 9 -3.53 2.27 1.18
CA LEU A 9 -4.44 1.98 2.30
C LEU A 9 -5.21 3.24 2.76
N GLY A 10 -4.52 4.38 2.86
CA GLY A 10 -5.13 5.67 3.19
C GLY A 10 -6.22 6.10 2.21
N ALA A 11 -5.94 6.02 0.91
CA ALA A 11 -6.93 6.39 -0.11
C ALA A 11 -8.14 5.42 -0.13
N GLY A 12 -7.89 4.12 0.08
CA GLY A 12 -8.95 3.11 0.19
C GLY A 12 -9.87 3.37 1.39
N ALA A 13 -9.29 3.64 2.57
CA ALA A 13 -10.04 3.95 3.78
C ALA A 13 -10.87 5.23 3.63
N GLN A 14 -10.28 6.31 3.11
CA GLN A 14 -11.01 7.55 2.84
C GLN A 14 -12.18 7.35 1.87
N TRP A 15 -11.95 6.56 0.81
CA TRP A 15 -13.02 6.26 -0.14
C TRP A 15 -14.15 5.45 0.50
N LEU A 16 -13.83 4.42 1.29
CA LEU A 16 -14.84 3.63 2.02
C LEU A 16 -15.61 4.48 3.04
N ALA A 17 -14.94 5.38 3.75
CA ALA A 17 -15.60 6.32 4.65
C ALA A 17 -16.61 7.19 3.91
N ALA A 18 -16.22 7.72 2.74
CA ALA A 18 -17.10 8.53 1.92
C ALA A 18 -18.31 7.75 1.38
N GLN A 19 -18.18 6.45 1.11
CA GLN A 19 -19.29 5.64 0.61
C GLN A 19 -20.25 5.15 1.70
N THR A 20 -19.70 4.77 2.85
CA THR A 20 -20.45 4.11 3.92
C THR A 20 -20.99 5.10 4.96
N GLY A 21 -20.44 6.31 5.01
CA GLY A 21 -20.67 7.26 6.10
C GLY A 21 -20.08 6.80 7.44
N GLN A 22 -19.23 5.76 7.44
CA GLN A 22 -18.61 5.21 8.64
C GLN A 22 -17.15 5.65 8.75
N GLY A 23 -16.61 5.68 9.97
CA GLY A 23 -15.20 5.98 10.21
C GLY A 23 -14.31 4.82 9.75
N TRP A 24 -13.80 4.89 8.52
CA TRP A 24 -12.79 3.96 8.02
C TRP A 24 -11.38 4.49 8.24
N THR A 25 -10.54 3.67 8.87
CA THR A 25 -9.10 3.91 9.01
C THR A 25 -8.33 2.87 8.21
N PRO A 26 -7.05 3.13 7.85
CA PRO A 26 -6.20 2.11 7.26
C PRO A 26 -6.13 0.82 8.10
N ALA A 27 -6.13 0.94 9.44
CA ALA A 27 -6.09 -0.19 10.35
C ALA A 27 -7.37 -1.03 10.28
N LEU A 28 -8.53 -0.36 10.29
CA LEU A 28 -9.81 -1.04 10.08
C LEU A 28 -9.89 -1.69 8.69
N LEU A 29 -9.35 -1.06 7.66
CA LEU A 29 -9.30 -1.63 6.32
C LEU A 29 -8.51 -2.96 6.33
N ILE A 30 -7.31 -2.98 6.93
CA ILE A 30 -6.51 -4.21 7.06
C ILE A 30 -7.25 -5.28 7.86
N ASP A 31 -7.84 -4.93 9.01
CA ASP A 31 -8.61 -5.86 9.84
C ASP A 31 -9.76 -6.51 9.05
N ARG A 32 -10.47 -5.72 8.23
CA ARG A 32 -11.53 -6.25 7.36
C ARG A 32 -11.02 -7.08 6.19
N LEU A 33 -9.82 -6.80 5.70
CA LEU A 33 -9.15 -7.63 4.71
C LEU A 33 -8.75 -9.00 5.30
N LEU A 34 -8.16 -9.00 6.50
CA LEU A 34 -7.81 -10.21 7.24
C LEU A 34 -9.03 -11.08 7.55
N ALA A 35 -10.14 -10.46 7.98
CA ALA A 35 -11.39 -11.17 8.25
C ALA A 35 -11.98 -11.90 7.02
N ARG A 36 -11.52 -11.58 5.81
CA ARG A 36 -11.91 -12.26 4.56
C ARG A 36 -10.98 -13.44 4.21
N GLY A 37 -9.86 -13.58 4.90
CA GLY A 37 -9.00 -14.77 4.94
C GLY A 37 -8.12 -15.04 3.74
N LYS A 38 -8.05 -14.12 2.75
CA LYS A 38 -7.11 -14.14 1.59
C LYS A 38 -6.90 -12.75 0.96
N PRO A 39 -6.34 -11.78 1.69
CA PRO A 39 -6.26 -10.41 1.23
C PRO A 39 -5.27 -10.26 0.06
N GLY A 40 -5.78 -9.80 -1.08
CA GLY A 40 -4.97 -9.36 -2.22
C GLY A 40 -4.20 -8.07 -1.91
N VAL A 41 -3.04 -8.20 -1.27
CA VAL A 41 -2.15 -7.07 -0.93
C VAL A 41 -0.93 -7.07 -1.83
N CYS A 42 -0.56 -5.87 -2.26
CA CYS A 42 0.65 -5.62 -3.02
C CYS A 42 1.55 -4.65 -2.28
N VAL A 43 2.84 -4.75 -2.57
CA VAL A 43 3.86 -3.79 -2.14
C VAL A 43 4.39 -3.09 -3.37
N LEU A 44 4.46 -1.76 -3.29
CA LEU A 44 5.15 -0.93 -4.25
C LEU A 44 6.49 -0.50 -3.65
N LEU A 45 7.57 -1.14 -4.09
CA LEU A 45 8.92 -0.89 -3.56
C LEU A 45 9.63 0.19 -4.38
N PRO A 46 10.23 1.21 -3.75
CA PRO A 46 11.01 2.23 -4.45
C PRO A 46 12.30 1.64 -5.02
N ALA A 47 12.89 2.35 -5.98
CA ALA A 47 14.21 2.01 -6.50
C ALA A 47 15.26 1.97 -5.36
N GLY A 48 16.14 0.97 -5.40
CA GLY A 48 17.18 0.79 -4.38
C GLY A 48 16.76 -0.03 -3.16
N TRP A 49 15.50 -0.47 -3.07
CA TRP A 49 15.11 -1.45 -2.05
C TRP A 49 15.78 -2.80 -2.33
N ALA A 50 16.40 -3.38 -1.30
CA ALA A 50 17.10 -4.64 -1.43
C ALA A 50 16.11 -5.81 -1.30
N LEU A 51 16.11 -6.69 -2.30
CA LEU A 51 15.41 -7.98 -2.28
C LEU A 51 16.43 -9.08 -2.54
N LEU A 52 16.19 -10.27 -1.98
CA LEU A 52 16.90 -11.49 -2.34
C LEU A 52 15.99 -12.36 -3.17
N ARG A 53 16.53 -13.05 -4.19
CA ARG A 53 15.76 -14.07 -4.89
C ARG A 53 15.53 -15.25 -3.94
N ALA A 54 14.34 -15.85 -3.98
CA ALA A 54 13.98 -16.86 -3.00
C ALA A 54 14.68 -18.21 -3.20
N ASP A 55 15.22 -18.46 -4.40
CA ASP A 55 15.88 -19.69 -4.84
C ASP A 55 17.34 -19.77 -4.40
N ASP A 56 18.14 -18.74 -4.68
CA ASP A 56 19.58 -18.72 -4.41
C ASP A 56 19.97 -17.75 -3.27
N GLY A 57 19.06 -16.86 -2.86
CA GLY A 57 19.35 -15.85 -1.85
C GLY A 57 20.23 -14.70 -2.35
N GLU A 58 20.49 -14.62 -3.66
CA GLU A 58 21.34 -13.57 -4.22
C GLU A 58 20.58 -12.23 -4.30
N PRO A 59 21.26 -11.09 -4.12
CA PRO A 59 20.66 -9.77 -4.26
C PRO A 59 20.07 -9.55 -5.65
N ALA A 60 18.78 -9.22 -5.70
CA ALA A 60 18.10 -8.84 -6.93
C ALA A 60 18.26 -7.33 -7.18
N ARG A 61 18.86 -6.97 -8.32
CA ARG A 61 18.86 -5.58 -8.80
C ARG A 61 17.64 -5.35 -9.69
N LEU A 62 16.62 -4.71 -9.13
CA LEU A 62 15.40 -4.38 -9.86
C LEU A 62 15.54 -3.02 -10.55
N PRO A 63 15.32 -2.92 -11.86
CA PRO A 63 15.59 -1.71 -12.62
C PRO A 63 14.54 -0.59 -12.45
N ARG A 64 13.40 -0.83 -11.78
CA ARG A 64 12.29 0.13 -11.60
C ARG A 64 11.50 -0.12 -10.31
N THR A 65 10.58 0.81 -10.00
CA THR A 65 9.49 0.61 -9.03
C THR A 65 8.62 -0.55 -9.51
N ASP A 66 8.86 -1.74 -8.97
CA ASP A 66 8.12 -2.94 -9.31
C ASP A 66 7.03 -3.22 -8.28
N VAL A 67 5.92 -3.79 -8.77
CA VAL A 67 4.81 -4.23 -7.93
C VAL A 67 5.01 -5.70 -7.58
N PHE A 68 4.95 -5.98 -6.28
CA PHE A 68 5.03 -7.33 -5.75
C PHE A 68 3.74 -7.69 -5.04
N ARG A 69 3.23 -8.89 -5.28
CA ARG A 69 2.18 -9.48 -4.45
C ARG A 69 2.82 -10.11 -3.22
N VAL A 70 2.22 -9.93 -2.05
CA VAL A 70 2.64 -10.68 -0.86
C VAL A 70 2.14 -12.12 -0.98
N ALA A 71 3.03 -13.10 -0.83
CA ALA A 71 2.68 -14.53 -0.95
C ALA A 71 1.72 -14.96 0.17
N ASP A 72 2.06 -14.60 1.42
CA ASP A 72 1.27 -14.88 2.62
C ASP A 72 0.76 -13.56 3.20
N GLY A 73 -0.35 -13.07 2.63
CA GLY A 73 -0.91 -11.76 2.97
C GLY A 73 -1.40 -11.66 4.41
N ASP A 74 -1.89 -12.76 5.00
CA ASP A 74 -2.50 -12.78 6.33
C ASP A 74 -1.45 -12.56 7.44
N ASP A 75 -0.50 -13.48 7.60
CA ASP A 75 0.58 -13.38 8.61
C ASP A 75 1.35 -12.06 8.51
N PHE A 76 1.56 -11.60 7.27
CA PHE A 76 2.19 -10.31 7.03
C PHE A 76 1.32 -9.16 7.54
N LEU A 77 0.03 -9.10 7.18
CA LEU A 77 -0.85 -8.03 7.61
C LEU A 77 -1.15 -8.05 9.12
N GLU A 78 -1.20 -9.23 9.75
CA GLU A 78 -1.34 -9.37 11.20
C GLU A 78 -0.20 -8.64 11.91
N GLN A 79 1.05 -8.80 11.44
CA GLN A 79 2.19 -8.08 11.99
C GLN A 79 2.01 -6.56 11.92
N PHE A 80 1.41 -6.03 10.84
CA PHE A 80 1.12 -4.59 10.73
C PHE A 80 0.00 -4.15 11.65
N ALA A 81 -1.07 -4.94 11.77
CA ALA A 81 -2.24 -4.60 12.57
C ALA A 81 -1.89 -4.44 14.06
N MET A 82 -0.85 -5.12 14.56
CA MET A 82 -0.39 -5.00 15.94
C MET A 82 0.09 -3.59 16.34
N PHE A 83 0.51 -2.75 15.39
CA PHE A 83 1.15 -1.47 15.70
C PHE A 83 0.17 -0.32 15.99
N GLY A 84 -1.14 -0.50 15.79
CA GLY A 84 -2.21 0.48 16.11
C GLY A 84 -2.23 1.73 15.22
N ASP A 85 -1.06 2.30 14.91
CA ASP A 85 -0.84 3.34 13.92
C ASP A 85 -0.06 2.76 12.73
N LEU A 86 -0.76 2.54 11.63
CA LEU A 86 -0.14 2.00 10.41
C LEU A 86 0.87 2.95 9.79
N SER A 87 0.83 4.24 10.10
CA SER A 87 1.80 5.21 9.56
C SER A 87 3.24 4.89 10.00
N ILE A 88 3.40 4.20 11.13
CA ILE A 88 4.69 3.75 11.67
C ILE A 88 4.89 2.21 11.58
N ALA A 89 3.87 1.47 11.14
CA ALA A 89 3.94 0.03 11.06
C ALA A 89 4.89 -0.42 9.94
N SER A 90 5.73 -1.40 10.24
CA SER A 90 6.57 -2.08 9.26
C SER A 90 6.66 -3.57 9.57
N GLY A 91 6.79 -4.39 8.53
CA GLY A 91 6.85 -5.84 8.66
C GLY A 91 7.62 -6.50 7.54
N VAL A 92 8.12 -7.71 7.77
CA VAL A 92 8.88 -8.47 6.77
C VAL A 92 7.98 -9.58 6.24
N PRO A 93 7.64 -9.58 4.93
CA PRO A 93 6.81 -10.64 4.37
C PRO A 93 7.61 -11.95 4.27
N GLY A 94 6.93 -13.08 4.45
CA GLY A 94 7.52 -14.41 4.20
C GLY A 94 7.91 -14.62 2.74
N GLY A 95 7.23 -13.95 1.81
CA GLY A 95 7.56 -13.95 0.39
C GLY A 95 6.86 -12.83 -0.40
N LEU A 96 7.53 -12.39 -1.46
CA LEU A 96 7.05 -11.44 -2.46
C LEU A 96 7.08 -12.12 -3.84
N VAL A 97 6.04 -11.93 -4.64
CA VAL A 97 5.91 -12.51 -5.97
C VAL A 97 5.73 -11.39 -6.99
N ASP A 98 6.61 -11.34 -7.99
CA ASP A 98 6.49 -10.37 -9.08
C ASP A 98 5.40 -10.77 -10.10
N ALA A 99 5.11 -9.89 -11.06
CA ALA A 99 4.10 -10.15 -12.09
C ALA A 99 4.45 -11.32 -13.05
N ARG A 100 5.70 -11.78 -13.08
CA ARG A 100 6.20 -12.91 -13.89
C ARG A 100 6.25 -14.22 -13.09
N GLY A 101 5.86 -14.20 -11.81
CA GLY A 101 5.92 -15.35 -10.91
C GLY A 101 7.28 -15.56 -10.23
N GLY A 102 8.21 -14.61 -10.37
CA GLY A 102 9.47 -14.63 -9.64
C GLY A 102 9.24 -14.42 -8.15
N SER A 103 9.89 -15.24 -7.32
CA SER A 103 9.76 -15.17 -5.86
C SER A 103 10.98 -14.50 -5.22
N PHE A 104 10.71 -13.60 -4.27
CA PHE A 104 11.69 -12.76 -3.61
C PHE A 104 11.42 -12.68 -2.11
N ARG A 105 12.45 -12.30 -1.35
CA ARG A 105 12.36 -11.99 0.08
C ARG A 105 12.86 -10.58 0.32
N SER A 106 12.21 -9.85 1.23
CA SER A 106 12.70 -8.55 1.65
C SER A 106 13.79 -8.71 2.70
N VAL A 107 14.85 -7.89 2.62
CA VAL A 107 15.90 -7.87 3.66
C VAL A 107 15.65 -6.82 4.74
N ALA A 108 14.60 -6.00 4.58
CA ALA A 108 14.24 -4.95 5.52
C ALA A 108 12.72 -4.92 5.74
N PRO A 109 12.25 -4.44 6.90
CA PRO A 109 10.82 -4.21 7.14
C PRO A 109 10.22 -3.26 6.10
N ILE A 110 9.10 -3.66 5.50
CA ILE A 110 8.34 -2.87 4.53
C ILE A 110 7.44 -1.92 5.32
N PRO A 111 7.47 -0.59 5.11
CA PRO A 111 6.56 0.34 5.78
C PRO A 111 5.13 0.23 5.22
N ALA A 112 4.11 0.54 6.03
CA ALA A 112 2.71 0.44 5.57
C ALA A 112 2.40 1.41 4.43
N ALA A 113 3.14 2.52 4.35
CA ALA A 113 3.08 3.48 3.25
C ALA A 113 3.42 2.87 1.88
N MET A 114 4.11 1.72 1.82
CA MET A 114 4.40 0.97 0.59
C MET A 114 3.30 -0.04 0.25
N LEU A 115 2.37 -0.31 1.17
CA LEU A 115 1.28 -1.25 0.95
C LEU A 115 0.20 -0.67 0.06
N ARG A 116 -0.30 -1.54 -0.81
CA ARG A 116 -1.36 -1.24 -1.74
C ARG A 116 -2.38 -2.37 -1.72
N VAL A 117 -3.61 -2.00 -2.03
CA VAL A 117 -4.75 -2.90 -2.10
C VAL A 117 -5.20 -2.99 -3.55
N MET A 118 -5.53 -4.20 -3.96
CA MET A 118 -6.16 -4.45 -5.25
C MET A 118 -7.55 -3.80 -5.29
N PRO A 119 -7.95 -3.20 -6.42
CA PRO A 119 -9.27 -2.59 -6.50
C PRO A 119 -10.44 -3.56 -6.28
N GLU A 120 -10.27 -4.84 -6.63
CA GLU A 120 -11.24 -5.91 -6.42
C GLU A 120 -11.48 -6.14 -4.92
N GLU A 121 -10.43 -6.06 -4.10
CA GLU A 121 -10.55 -6.19 -2.64
C GLU A 121 -11.29 -5.00 -2.05
N LEU A 122 -10.97 -3.79 -2.52
CA LEU A 122 -11.68 -2.59 -2.07
C LEU A 122 -13.17 -2.63 -2.47
N HIS A 123 -13.48 -3.12 -3.67
CA HIS A 123 -14.85 -3.32 -4.11
C HIS A 123 -15.57 -4.33 -3.23
N ALA A 124 -14.94 -5.48 -2.94
CA ALA A 124 -15.53 -6.52 -2.11
C ALA A 124 -15.79 -6.04 -0.68
N LEU A 125 -14.90 -5.21 -0.12
CA LEU A 125 -15.12 -4.56 1.18
C LEU A 125 -16.31 -3.62 1.17
N ALA A 126 -16.47 -2.81 0.12
CA ALA A 126 -17.62 -1.92 -0.02
C ALA A 126 -18.94 -2.69 -0.12
N THR A 127 -18.97 -3.78 -0.91
CA THR A 127 -20.14 -4.66 -1.00
C THR A 127 -20.47 -5.30 0.34
N ALA A 128 -19.47 -5.78 1.08
CA ALA A 128 -19.66 -6.32 2.43
C ALA A 128 -20.18 -5.26 3.43
N ALA A 129 -19.84 -3.99 3.21
CA ALA A 129 -20.36 -2.86 3.99
C ALA A 129 -21.76 -2.38 3.53
N GLY A 130 -22.41 -3.10 2.62
CA GLY A 130 -23.76 -2.77 2.13
C GLY A 130 -23.81 -1.67 1.08
N VAL A 131 -22.66 -1.26 0.53
CA VAL A 131 -22.58 -0.29 -0.57
C VAL A 131 -22.56 -1.02 -1.89
N THR A 132 -23.35 -0.57 -2.87
CA THR A 132 -23.21 -0.99 -4.26
C THR A 132 -22.33 0.04 -4.99
N PRO A 133 -21.04 -0.25 -5.25
CA PRO A 133 -20.15 0.74 -5.84
C PRO A 133 -20.57 0.97 -7.29
N PRO A 134 -20.61 2.24 -7.78
CA PRO A 134 -20.92 2.48 -9.18
C PRO A 134 -19.86 1.80 -10.08
N PRO A 135 -20.22 1.32 -11.28
CA PRO A 135 -19.27 0.67 -12.20
C PRO A 135 -18.11 1.58 -12.64
N THR A 136 -18.26 2.90 -12.41
CA THR A 136 -17.21 3.91 -12.60
C THR A 136 -16.24 4.02 -11.43
N LEU A 137 -16.36 3.17 -10.40
CA LEU A 137 -15.50 3.13 -9.21
C LEU A 137 -14.01 3.25 -9.57
N MET A 138 -13.56 2.42 -10.51
CA MET A 138 -12.17 2.39 -10.98
C MET A 138 -11.74 3.73 -11.60
N ARG A 139 -12.65 4.35 -12.36
CA ARG A 139 -12.42 5.65 -12.99
C ARG A 139 -12.38 6.79 -11.97
N ARG A 140 -13.19 6.70 -10.91
CA ARG A 140 -13.26 7.68 -9.81
C ARG A 140 -12.08 7.56 -8.85
N VAL A 141 -11.63 6.34 -8.55
CA VAL A 141 -10.39 6.09 -7.80
C VAL A 141 -9.18 6.63 -8.57
N ALA A 142 -9.13 6.43 -9.89
CA ALA A 142 -8.11 7.04 -10.74
C ALA A 142 -8.18 8.59 -10.73
N GLN A 143 -9.37 9.19 -10.74
CA GLN A 143 -9.54 10.66 -10.61
C GLN A 143 -9.16 11.19 -9.22
N MET A 144 -9.53 10.50 -8.15
CA MET A 144 -9.16 10.89 -6.77
C MET A 144 -7.63 10.86 -6.59
N ARG A 145 -6.94 9.89 -7.20
CA ARG A 145 -5.46 9.83 -7.21
C ARG A 145 -4.83 11.00 -7.97
N ALA A 146 -5.43 11.44 -9.08
CA ALA A 146 -4.95 12.62 -9.81
C ALA A 146 -5.12 13.91 -8.98
N GLN A 147 -6.21 14.04 -8.23
CA GLN A 147 -6.49 15.20 -7.37
C GLN A 147 -5.61 15.25 -6.11
N ALA A 148 -5.27 14.10 -5.52
CA ALA A 148 -4.38 14.04 -4.35
C ALA A 148 -2.93 14.42 -4.67
N ARG A 149 -2.45 14.11 -5.89
CA ARG A 149 -1.11 14.52 -6.37
C ARG A 149 -1.00 16.04 -6.53
N LEU A 150 -2.01 16.66 -7.15
CA LEU A 150 -2.05 18.12 -7.32
C LEU A 150 -2.00 18.90 -5.98
N ARG A 151 -2.65 18.39 -4.92
CA ARG A 151 -2.57 19.00 -3.58
C ARG A 151 -1.22 18.86 -2.88
N SER A 152 -0.42 17.85 -3.25
CA SER A 152 0.89 17.61 -2.65
C SER A 152 1.98 18.44 -3.34
N ASP A 153 1.81 18.72 -4.63
CA ASP A 153 2.70 19.60 -5.41
C ASP A 153 2.47 21.10 -5.11
N ASP A 154 1.33 21.47 -4.51
CA ASP A 154 0.99 22.84 -4.11
C ASP A 154 1.46 23.23 -2.70
N LEU A 155 2.16 22.35 -1.98
CA LEU A 155 2.80 22.71 -0.71
C LEU A 155 4.16 23.35 -1.02
N PRO A 156 4.37 24.66 -0.75
CA PRO A 156 5.68 25.26 -0.94
C PRO A 156 6.68 24.53 -0.02
N ALA A 157 7.82 24.13 -0.60
CA ALA A 157 8.93 23.59 0.16
C ALA A 157 9.23 24.55 1.31
N ALA A 158 9.14 24.07 2.54
CA ALA A 158 9.54 24.84 3.70
C ALA A 158 11.05 25.12 3.56
N ASP A 159 11.37 26.33 3.12
CA ASP A 159 12.73 26.90 3.13
C ASP A 159 13.28 26.72 4.55
N SER A 160 14.16 25.73 4.69
CA SER A 160 14.97 25.55 5.87
C SER A 160 16.30 26.24 5.58
N ASP A 161 16.33 27.55 5.82
CA ASP A 161 17.56 28.33 5.81
C ASP A 161 18.45 27.86 6.98
N PRO A 162 19.72 27.47 6.74
CA PRO A 162 20.64 27.17 7.83
C PRO A 162 21.18 28.48 8.40
N ALA A 163 20.81 28.81 9.64
CA ALA A 163 21.43 29.91 10.37
C ALA A 163 22.91 29.58 10.66
N GLU A 164 23.82 30.30 10.00
CA GLU A 164 25.24 30.31 10.37
C GLU A 164 25.45 30.86 11.79
N PRO A 165 26.42 30.35 12.55
CA PRO A 165 26.75 30.90 13.85
C PRO A 165 27.68 32.12 13.68
N SER A 166 27.22 33.31 14.07
CA SER A 166 28.08 34.48 14.17
C SER A 166 29.00 34.38 15.39
N GLY A 167 30.31 34.42 15.14
CA GLY A 167 31.31 34.85 16.11
C GLY A 167 31.44 36.37 16.19
#